data_AF-A0A2G0YUX8-F1
#
_entry.id   AF-A0A2G0YUX8-F1
#
_cell.length_a   1.000
_cell.length_b   1.000
_cell.length_c   1.000
_cell.angle_alpha   90.00
_cell.angle_beta   90.00
_cell.angle_gamma   90.00
#
_symmetry.space_group_name_H-M   'P 1'
#
loop_
_entity.id
_entity.type
_entity.pdbx_description
1 polymer ?
#
loop_
_entity_poly.entity_id
_entity_poly.type
_entity_poly.pdbx_seq_one_letter_code
_entity_poly.pdbx_strand_id
1 'polypeptide(L)' 'MTLRQQITTYMSGAGGSRDNWFCTWWFRFHIEPFTTKQVRRELELMKREGLVDSDHSQSNNTKWRLTKYKPDGVTP' A
#
# COMPACT_ATOMS: atom_id res chain seq x y z
N MET A 1 13.87 8.85 4.52
CA MET A 1 12.92 8.00 3.77
C MET A 1 11.52 8.57 3.96
N THR A 2 10.78 8.87 2.90
CA THR A 2 9.41 9.43 3.00
C THR A 2 8.42 8.37 3.45
N LEU A 3 7.24 8.77 3.96
CA LEU A 3 6.15 7.85 4.31
C LEU A 3 5.79 6.94 3.13
N ARG A 4 5.69 7.52 1.92
CA ARG A 4 5.45 6.76 0.68
C ARG A 4 6.52 5.71 0.43
N GLN A 5 7.80 6.08 0.52
CA GLN A 5 8.90 5.12 0.33
C GLN A 5 8.88 4.00 1.37
N GLN A 6 8.55 4.30 2.63
CA GLN A 6 8.41 3.28 3.68
C GLN A 6 7.25 2.34 3.38
N ILE A 7 6.09 2.86 2.95
CA ILE A 7 4.93 2.06 2.52
C ILE A 7 5.30 1.13 1.37
N THR A 8 5.89 1.67 0.31
CA THR A 8 6.29 0.88 -0.86
C THR A 8 7.34 -0.17 -0.50
N THR A 9 8.33 0.18 0.32
CA THR A 9 9.38 -0.76 0.77
C THR A 9 8.77 -1.90 1.58
N TYR A 10 7.90 -1.57 2.54
CA TYR A 10 7.19 -2.56 3.34
C TYR A 10 6.35 -3.48 2.45
N MET A 11 5.51 -2.95 1.57
CA MET A 11 4.65 -3.77 0.71
C MET A 11 5.42 -4.59 -0.33
N SER A 12 6.59 -4.11 -0.80
CA SER A 12 7.44 -4.82 -1.77
C SER A 12 8.30 -5.90 -1.12
N GLY A 13 8.78 -5.66 0.11
CA GLY A 13 9.69 -6.56 0.82
C GLY A 13 9.00 -7.55 1.75
N ALA A 14 7.74 -7.30 2.15
CA ALA A 14 7.08 -8.10 3.19
C ALA A 14 6.70 -9.52 2.76
N GLY A 15 6.81 -9.90 1.47
CA GLY A 15 6.78 -11.29 0.98
C GLY A 15 5.66 -12.22 1.50
N GLY A 16 4.58 -11.68 2.09
CA GLY A 16 3.96 -12.37 3.23
C GLY A 16 2.45 -12.32 3.30
N SER A 17 1.77 -11.76 2.31
CA SER A 17 0.34 -12.05 2.16
C SER A 17 0.12 -12.90 0.92
N ARG A 18 -0.74 -13.90 1.07
CA ARG A 18 -1.02 -14.96 0.07
C ARG A 18 -1.39 -14.39 -1.30
N ASP A 19 -1.78 -13.11 -1.36
CA ASP A 19 -2.28 -12.39 -2.54
C ASP A 19 -1.71 -10.96 -2.71
N ASN A 20 -0.66 -10.58 -1.97
CA ASN A 20 -0.09 -9.22 -1.89
C ASN A 20 -1.05 -8.11 -1.36
N TRP A 21 -2.14 -8.49 -0.68
CA TRP A 21 -3.01 -7.58 0.07
C TRP A 21 -2.52 -7.35 1.51
N PHE A 22 -2.53 -6.10 1.96
CA PHE A 22 -2.03 -5.66 3.27
C PHE A 22 -3.14 -4.92 4.02
N CYS A 23 -3.45 -5.37 5.23
CA CYS A 23 -4.41 -4.70 6.09
C CYS A 23 -3.86 -3.34 6.58
N THR A 24 -4.70 -2.30 6.64
CA THR A 24 -4.30 -0.96 7.12
C THR A 24 -3.63 -1.01 8.50
N TRP A 25 -4.08 -1.91 9.37
CA TRP A 25 -3.51 -2.08 10.71
C TRP A 25 -2.07 -2.62 10.72
N TRP A 26 -1.68 -3.43 9.74
CA TRP A 26 -0.33 -4.04 9.72
C TRP A 26 0.78 -3.01 9.56
N PHE A 27 0.49 -1.91 8.85
CA PHE A 27 1.44 -0.81 8.66
C PHE A 27 1.83 -0.12 9.97
N ARG A 28 0.95 -0.13 11.00
CA ARG A 28 1.24 0.47 12.31
C ARG A 28 2.52 -0.09 12.94
N PHE A 29 2.80 -1.38 12.74
CA PHE A 29 3.93 -2.06 13.38
C PHE A 29 5.23 -1.97 12.58
N HIS A 30 5.19 -1.42 11.36
CA HIS A 30 6.31 -1.45 10.43
C HIS A 30 6.71 -0.07 9.91
N ILE A 31 5.85 0.94 10.08
CA ILE A 31 6.03 2.28 9.52
C ILE A 31 5.99 3.31 10.65
N GLU A 32 7.09 3.35 11.40
CA GLU A 32 7.34 4.36 12.43
C GLU A 32 8.11 5.56 11.83
N PRO A 33 7.86 6.80 12.31
CA PRO A 33 7.03 7.20 13.45
C PRO A 33 5.58 7.57 13.07
N PHE A 34 5.04 7.04 11.96
CA PHE A 34 3.79 7.52 11.39
C PHE A 34 2.56 6.85 12.01
N THR A 35 1.54 7.66 12.29
CA THR A 35 0.26 7.15 12.78
C THR A 35 -0.49 6.40 11.68
N THR A 36 -1.38 5.47 12.06
CA THR A 36 -2.28 4.78 11.13
C THR A 36 -3.11 5.76 10.28
N LYS A 37 -3.48 6.93 10.83
CA LYS A 37 -4.20 7.98 10.09
C LYS A 37 -3.34 8.61 8.98
N GLN A 38 -2.06 8.86 9.25
CA GLN A 38 -1.12 9.37 8.24
C GLN A 38 -0.89 8.32 7.15
N VAL A 39 -0.65 7.06 7.54
CA VAL A 39 -0.49 5.94 6.60
C VAL A 39 -1.72 5.81 5.71
N ARG A 40 -2.92 5.79 6.29
CA ARG A 40 -4.17 5.71 5.52
C ARG A 40 -4.31 6.88 4.55
N ARG A 41 -4.03 8.11 5.00
CA ARG A 41 -4.08 9.29 4.13
C ARG A 41 -3.14 9.15 2.94
N GLU A 42 -1.92 8.66 3.17
CA GLU A 42 -0.95 8.45 2.09
C GLU A 42 -1.39 7.33 1.13
N LEU A 43 -1.94 6.22 1.64
CA LEU A 43 -2.48 5.14 0.82
C LEU A 43 -3.64 5.61 -0.08
N GLU A 44 -4.53 6.46 0.43
CA GLU A 44 -5.60 7.07 -0.39
C GLU A 44 -5.05 8.00 -1.48
N LEU A 45 -3.95 8.72 -1.21
CA LEU A 45 -3.26 9.52 -2.23
C LEU A 45 -2.60 8.62 -3.28
N MET A 46 -1.87 7.59 -2.85
CA MET A 46 -1.25 6.60 -3.73
C MET A 46 -2.30 5.89 -4.61
N LYS A 47 -3.50 5.63 -4.08
CA LYS A 47 -4.62 5.06 -4.83
C LYS A 47 -5.08 6.00 -5.94
N ARG A 48 -5.23 7.30 -5.65
CA ARG A 48 -5.60 8.32 -6.66
C ARG A 48 -4.55 8.42 -7.77
N GLU A 49 -3.30 8.15 -7.45
CA GLU A 49 -2.18 8.11 -8.40
C GLU A 49 -2.02 6.76 -9.11
N GLY A 50 -2.87 5.77 -8.83
CA GLY A 50 -2.80 4.44 -9.44
C GLY A 50 -1.65 3.55 -8.94
N LEU A 51 -1.02 3.89 -7.82
CA LEU A 51 0.11 3.14 -7.23
C LEU A 51 -0.32 2.01 -6.30
N VAL A 52 -1.54 2.07 -5.76
CA VAL A 52 -2.13 0.98 -4.97
C VAL A 52 -3.59 0.74 -5.32
N ASP A 53 -4.02 -0.51 -5.21
CA ASP A 53 -5.42 -0.91 -5.17
C ASP A 53 -5.92 -0.97 -3.72
N SER A 54 -7.22 -0.75 -3.54
CA SER A 54 -7.92 -0.93 -2.27
C SER A 54 -9.03 -1.97 -2.38
N ASP A 55 -9.12 -2.87 -1.40
CA ASP A 55 -10.25 -3.79 -1.21
C ASP A 55 -11.00 -3.43 0.08
N HIS A 56 -12.31 -3.23 -0.06
CA HIS A 56 -13.25 -2.87 1.02
C HIS A 56 -14.20 -4.03 1.38
N SER A 57 -13.86 -5.27 1.01
CA SER A 57 -14.64 -6.48 1.35
C SER A 57 -14.83 -6.70 2.86
N GLN A 58 -13.96 -6.11 3.69
CA GLN A 58 -14.09 -6.12 5.14
C GLN A 58 -14.68 -4.80 5.64
N SER A 59 -15.78 -4.85 6.39
CA SER A 59 -16.48 -3.66 6.91
C SER A 59 -15.62 -2.81 7.87
N ASN A 60 -14.67 -3.44 8.56
CA ASN A 60 -13.83 -2.80 9.57
C ASN A 60 -12.40 -2.48 9.08
N ASN A 61 -12.04 -2.83 7.84
CA ASN A 61 -10.67 -2.72 7.39
C ASN A 61 -10.56 -2.59 5.87
N THR A 62 -9.65 -1.72 5.41
CA THR A 62 -9.28 -1.65 4.00
C THR A 62 -7.98 -2.41 3.81
N LYS A 63 -7.99 -3.30 2.82
CA LYS A 63 -6.78 -3.98 2.35
C LYS A 63 -6.20 -3.19 1.19
N TRP A 64 -4.87 -3.18 1.12
CA TRP A 64 -4.12 -2.41 0.14
C TRP A 64 -3.15 -3.32 -0.59
N ARG A 65 -2.97 -3.12 -1.89
CA ARG A 65 -2.00 -3.88 -2.68
C ARG A 65 -1.28 -2.92 -3.59
N LEU A 66 0.03 -3.08 -3.74
CA LEU A 66 0.76 -2.35 -4.78
C LEU A 66 0.21 -2.78 -6.13
N THR A 67 -0.26 -1.82 -6.93
CA THR A 67 -0.52 -2.11 -8.34
C THR A 67 0.80 -2.58 -8.92
N LYS A 68 0.79 -3.70 -9.66
CA LYS A 68 1.96 -4.05 -10.47
C LYS A 68 2.18 -2.86 -11.37
N TYR A 69 3.21 -2.06 -11.11
CA TYR A 69 3.57 -0.94 -11.95
C TYR A 69 3.83 -1.53 -13.34
N LYS A 70 2.84 -1.45 -14.22
CA LYS A 70 3.05 -1.58 -15.65
C LYS A 70 3.48 -0.17 -16.06
N PRO A 71 4.77 0.09 -16.34
CA PRO A 71 5.08 1.28 -17.12
C PRO A 71 4.29 1.12 -18.42
N ASP A 72 3.33 2.00 -18.66
CA ASP A 72 2.60 2.01 -19.91
C ASP A 72 3.60 2.14 -21.07
N GLY A 73 3.57 1.16 -21.97
CA GLY A 73 3.95 1.31 -23.38
C GLY A 73 5.43 1.33 -23.74
N VAL A 74 6.01 0.15 -23.96
CA VAL A 74 6.88 -0.04 -25.14
C VAL A 74 6.39 -1.28 -25.88
N THR A 75 5.54 -1.05 -26.87
CA THR A 75 5.28 -2.00 -27.95
C THR A 75 6.56 -2.13 -28.80
N PRO A 76 7.00 -3.33 -29.20
CA PRO A 76 7.86 -3.46 -30.38
C PRO A 76 7.08 -3.11 -31.66
#